data_AF-A0A935GA64-F1
#
_entry.id   AF-A0A935GA64-F1
#
_cell.length_a   1.000
_cell.length_b   1.000
_cell.length_c   1.000
_cell.angle_alpha   90.00
_cell.angle_beta   90.00
_cell.angle_gamma   90.00
#
_symmetry.space_group_name_H-M   'P 1'
#
loop_
_entity.id
_entity.type
_entity.pdbx_description
1 polymer ?
#
loop_
_entity_poly.entity_id
_entity_poly.type
_entity_poly.pdbx_seq_one_letter_code
_entity_poly.pdbx_strand_id
1 'polypeptide(L)'
;MKGNLLSLIILLTFISCQSKADKVKELKLDAITHIYKRDDETAKQKLNKAVKLTPNDPEIYYLMGNILFNESNYQEAINYYEKTIELDSTYAQAYTSLGKIYRIFNDRDKWCENFVKAYQLGDKTVYNDVRHCLPGI
;
A
#
# COMPACT_ATOMS: atom_id res chain seq x y z
N MET A 1 -25.32 -14.47 -40.34
CA MET A 1 -25.04 -14.83 -38.93
C MET A 1 -23.54 -15.01 -38.74
N LYS A 2 -22.79 -13.93 -38.51
CA LYS A 2 -21.39 -14.00 -38.05
C LYS A 2 -21.38 -13.40 -36.64
N GLY A 3 -21.87 -14.18 -35.67
CA GLY A 3 -21.70 -13.86 -34.27
C GLY A 3 -20.20 -13.76 -33.99
N ASN A 4 -19.76 -12.56 -33.68
CA ASN A 4 -18.36 -12.16 -33.71
C ASN A 4 -17.62 -12.85 -32.55
N LEU A 5 -16.92 -13.95 -32.83
CA LEU A 5 -16.11 -14.73 -31.87
C LEU A 5 -15.21 -13.83 -31.01
N LEU A 6 -14.73 -12.72 -31.60
CA LEU A 6 -13.95 -11.68 -30.92
C LEU A 6 -14.73 -10.99 -29.78
N SER A 7 -16.02 -10.72 -29.98
CA SER A 7 -16.89 -10.09 -28.98
C SER A 7 -17.18 -11.03 -27.80
N LEU A 8 -17.22 -12.35 -28.03
CA LEU A 8 -17.43 -13.35 -26.98
C LEU A 8 -16.17 -13.52 -26.12
N ILE A 9 -14.98 -13.52 -26.74
CA ILE A 9 -13.69 -13.61 -26.02
C ILE A 9 -13.48 -12.39 -25.12
N ILE A 10 -13.74 -11.18 -25.62
CA ILE A 10 -13.60 -9.93 -24.84
C ILE A 10 -14.52 -9.97 -23.60
N LEU A 11 -15.78 -10.41 -23.78
CA LEU A 11 -16.74 -10.52 -22.68
C LEU A 11 -16.29 -11.53 -21.62
N LEU A 12 -15.80 -12.70 -22.04
CA LEU A 12 -15.31 -13.74 -21.11
C LEU A 12 -14.05 -13.29 -20.34
N THR A 13 -13.11 -12.60 -21.00
CA THR A 13 -11.93 -12.03 -20.33
C THR A 13 -12.29 -10.89 -19.39
N PHE A 14 -13.30 -10.09 -19.74
CA PHE A 14 -13.77 -8.99 -18.90
C PHE A 14 -14.45 -9.52 -17.63
N ILE A 15 -15.31 -10.54 -17.76
CA ILE A 15 -15.98 -11.19 -16.62
C ILE A 15 -14.96 -11.86 -15.68
N SER A 16 -13.95 -12.56 -16.21
CA SER A 16 -12.92 -13.19 -15.39
C SER A 16 -11.98 -12.19 -14.71
N CYS A 17 -11.70 -11.05 -15.36
CA CYS A 17 -10.96 -9.95 -14.75
C CYS A 17 -11.76 -9.31 -13.60
N GLN A 18 -13.06 -9.07 -13.82
CA GLN A 18 -13.96 -8.50 -12.82
C GLN A 18 -14.06 -9.39 -11.58
N SER A 19 -14.28 -10.69 -11.75
CA SER A 19 -14.39 -11.62 -10.62
C SER A 19 -13.10 -11.71 -9.79
N LYS A 20 -11.94 -11.59 -10.44
CA LYS A 20 -10.64 -11.54 -9.78
C LYS A 20 -10.46 -10.25 -8.97
N ALA A 21 -10.80 -9.10 -9.55
CA ALA A 21 -10.71 -7.81 -8.87
C ALA A 21 -11.63 -7.75 -7.64
N ASP A 22 -12.86 -8.26 -7.77
CA ASP A 22 -13.83 -8.34 -6.66
C ASP A 22 -13.28 -9.22 -5.53
N LYS A 23 -12.66 -10.36 -5.86
CA LYS A 23 -12.07 -11.24 -4.85
C LYS A 23 -10.87 -10.62 -4.13
N VAL A 24 -10.02 -9.88 -4.85
CA VAL A 24 -8.90 -9.15 -4.24
C VAL A 24 -9.41 -8.08 -3.29
N LYS A 25 -10.46 -7.35 -3.67
CA LYS A 25 -11.09 -6.34 -2.80
C LYS A 25 -11.64 -6.95 -1.51
N GLU A 26 -12.33 -8.09 -1.60
CA GLU A 26 -12.83 -8.84 -0.44
C GLU A 26 -11.67 -9.26 0.48
N LEU A 27 -10.61 -9.85 -0.08
CA LEU A 27 -9.45 -10.30 0.68
C LEU A 27 -8.72 -9.14 1.38
N LYS A 28 -8.58 -7.97 0.73
CA LYS A 28 -8.00 -6.78 1.35
C LYS A 28 -8.88 -6.24 2.48
N LEU A 29 -10.20 -6.19 2.29
CA LEU A 29 -11.12 -5.72 3.32
C LEU A 29 -11.12 -6.65 4.55
N ASP A 30 -11.10 -7.96 4.32
CA ASP A 30 -10.91 -8.95 5.38
C ASP A 30 -9.59 -8.72 6.13
N ALA A 31 -8.49 -8.55 5.40
CA ALA A 31 -7.19 -8.29 6.00
C ALA A 31 -7.20 -7.05 6.89
N ILE A 32 -7.75 -5.94 6.39
CA ILE A 32 -7.91 -4.69 7.14
C ILE A 32 -8.71 -4.92 8.43
N THR A 33 -9.80 -5.68 8.36
CA THR A 33 -10.61 -6.02 9.53
C THR A 33 -9.81 -6.79 10.58
N HIS A 34 -8.96 -7.73 10.16
CA HIS A 34 -8.11 -8.49 11.07
C HIS A 34 -6.95 -7.66 11.63
N ILE A 35 -6.37 -6.72 10.86
CA ILE A 35 -5.39 -5.74 11.36
C ILE A 35 -5.99 -4.93 12.52
N TYR A 36 -7.22 -4.42 12.37
CA TYR A 36 -7.89 -3.68 13.45
C TYR A 36 -8.15 -4.54 14.69
N LYS A 37 -8.35 -5.84 14.51
CA LYS A 37 -8.53 -6.82 15.59
C LYS A 37 -7.21 -7.29 16.21
N ARG A 38 -6.06 -6.83 15.70
CA ARG A 38 -4.71 -7.30 16.09
C ARG A 38 -4.52 -8.81 15.85
N ASP A 39 -5.21 -9.34 14.84
CA ASP A 39 -5.05 -10.71 14.35
C ASP A 39 -4.20 -10.68 13.07
N ASP A 40 -2.92 -10.37 13.27
CA ASP A 40 -1.96 -10.12 12.20
C ASP A 40 -1.70 -11.38 11.36
N GLU A 41 -1.76 -12.57 11.96
CA GLU A 41 -1.61 -13.84 11.26
C GLU A 41 -2.72 -14.06 10.23
N THR A 42 -3.97 -13.87 10.61
CA THR A 42 -5.08 -13.99 9.64
C THR A 42 -5.00 -12.90 8.57
N ALA A 43 -4.63 -11.68 8.94
CA ALA A 43 -4.43 -10.60 7.97
C ALA A 43 -3.36 -10.95 6.92
N LYS A 44 -2.19 -11.44 7.35
CA LYS A 44 -1.12 -11.90 6.45
C LYS A 44 -1.61 -13.01 5.52
N GLN A 45 -2.38 -13.98 6.01
CA GLN A 45 -2.95 -15.04 5.17
C GLN A 45 -3.87 -14.51 4.07
N LYS A 46 -4.70 -13.50 4.38
CA LYS A 46 -5.61 -12.87 3.42
C LYS A 46 -4.83 -12.08 2.36
N LEU A 47 -3.82 -11.31 2.78
CA LEU A 47 -2.95 -10.56 1.87
C LEU A 47 -2.11 -11.50 0.98
N ASN A 48 -1.64 -12.64 1.51
CA ASN A 48 -0.94 -13.66 0.73
C ASN A 48 -1.83 -14.31 -0.34
N LYS A 49 -3.14 -14.39 -0.11
CA LYS A 49 -4.09 -14.82 -1.15
C LYS A 49 -4.31 -13.71 -2.17
N ALA A 50 -4.42 -12.45 -1.72
CA ALA A 50 -4.64 -11.30 -2.59
C ALA A 50 -3.46 -11.08 -3.56
N VAL A 51 -2.21 -11.17 -3.07
CA VAL A 51 -1.01 -10.96 -3.91
C VAL A 51 -0.86 -12.02 -4.99
N LYS A 52 -1.27 -13.27 -4.73
CA LYS A 52 -1.28 -14.34 -5.74
C LYS A 52 -2.25 -14.06 -6.88
N LEU A 53 -3.33 -13.34 -6.59
CA LEU A 53 -4.25 -12.88 -7.61
C LEU A 53 -3.64 -11.66 -8.30
N THR A 54 -3.35 -10.58 -7.59
CA THR A 54 -2.85 -9.33 -8.18
C THR A 54 -1.51 -8.96 -7.56
N PRO A 55 -0.38 -9.44 -8.13
CA PRO A 55 0.95 -9.23 -7.55
C PRO A 55 1.48 -7.80 -7.69
N ASN A 56 0.80 -6.93 -8.44
CA ASN A 56 1.21 -5.55 -8.67
C ASN A 56 0.23 -4.54 -8.04
N ASP A 57 -0.58 -4.96 -7.06
CA ASP A 57 -1.47 -4.06 -6.33
C ASP A 57 -0.71 -3.40 -5.16
N PRO A 58 -0.40 -2.09 -5.22
CA PRO A 58 0.39 -1.41 -4.20
C PRO A 58 -0.25 -1.45 -2.81
N GLU A 59 -1.58 -1.44 -2.71
CA GLU A 59 -2.28 -1.44 -1.41
C GLU A 59 -1.98 -2.73 -0.63
N ILE A 60 -1.78 -3.86 -1.32
CA ILE A 60 -1.45 -5.14 -0.66
C ILE A 60 -0.10 -5.03 0.06
N TYR A 61 0.91 -4.48 -0.60
CA TYR A 61 2.24 -4.29 -0.01
C TYR A 61 2.20 -3.25 1.12
N TYR A 62 1.43 -2.18 0.96
CA TYR A 62 1.23 -1.18 2.01
C TYR A 62 0.60 -1.81 3.28
N LEU A 63 -0.42 -2.65 3.12
CA LEU A 63 -1.05 -3.36 4.23
C LEU A 63 -0.10 -4.36 4.91
N MET A 64 0.73 -5.08 4.15
CA MET A 64 1.78 -5.94 4.72
C MET A 64 2.81 -5.13 5.51
N GLY A 65 3.23 -3.97 4.99
CA GLY A 65 4.10 -3.04 5.71
C GLY A 65 3.49 -2.53 7.01
N ASN A 66 2.19 -2.21 7.03
CA ASN A 66 1.49 -1.78 8.23
C ASN A 66 1.45 -2.85 9.32
N ILE A 67 1.28 -4.12 8.94
CA ILE A 67 1.34 -5.23 9.90
C ILE A 67 2.73 -5.29 10.55
N LEU A 68 3.78 -5.28 9.73
CA LEU A 68 5.17 -5.31 10.23
C LEU A 68 5.53 -4.07 11.07
N PHE A 69 5.02 -2.90 10.69
CA PHE A 69 5.17 -1.68 11.48
C PHE A 69 4.52 -1.84 12.87
N ASN A 70 3.32 -2.42 12.95
CA ASN A 70 2.64 -2.68 14.22
C ASN A 70 3.37 -3.73 15.08
N GLU A 71 4.05 -4.67 14.44
CA GLU A 71 4.95 -5.66 15.07
C GLU A 71 6.31 -5.06 15.45
N SER A 72 6.55 -3.78 15.17
CA SER A 72 7.84 -3.10 15.34
C SER A 72 9.00 -3.69 14.51
N ASN A 73 8.69 -4.51 13.50
CA ASN A 73 9.64 -5.00 12.51
C ASN A 73 9.86 -3.95 11.41
N TYR A 74 10.48 -2.84 11.80
CA TYR A 74 10.60 -1.65 10.96
C TYR A 74 11.45 -1.88 9.70
N GLN A 75 12.49 -2.70 9.79
CA GLN A 75 13.38 -2.94 8.66
C GLN A 75 12.67 -3.69 7.53
N GLU A 76 11.83 -4.67 7.87
CA GLU A 76 11.04 -5.38 6.87
C GLU A 76 9.87 -4.53 6.38
N ALA A 77 9.24 -3.73 7.26
CA ALA A 77 8.20 -2.78 6.89
C ALA A 77 8.68 -1.78 5.82
N ILE A 78 9.92 -1.29 5.93
CA ILE A 78 10.55 -0.42 4.92
C ILE A 78 10.50 -1.09 3.54
N ASN A 79 10.92 -2.35 3.42
CA ASN A 79 10.95 -3.05 2.13
C ASN A 79 9.55 -3.11 1.47
N TYR A 80 8.49 -3.32 2.27
CA TYR A 80 7.12 -3.34 1.78
C TYR A 80 6.59 -1.96 1.37
N TYR A 81 6.94 -0.90 2.11
CA TYR A 81 6.59 0.47 1.74
C TYR A 81 7.37 0.94 0.50
N GLU A 82 8.65 0.60 0.38
CA GLU A 82 9.43 0.84 -0.84
C GLU A 82 8.83 0.11 -2.03
N LYS A 83 8.39 -1.15 -1.86
CA LYS A 83 7.68 -1.87 -2.93
C LYS A 83 6.36 -1.21 -3.31
N THR A 84 5.64 -0.65 -2.34
CA THR A 84 4.42 0.14 -2.59
C THR A 84 4.74 1.33 -3.48
N ILE A 85 5.81 2.06 -3.17
CA ILE A 85 6.26 3.24 -3.92
C ILE A 85 6.78 2.89 -5.31
N GLU A 86 7.45 1.74 -5.46
CA GLU A 86 7.88 1.21 -6.76
C GLU A 86 6.68 0.95 -7.69
N LEU A 87 5.60 0.40 -7.14
CA LEU A 87 4.36 0.10 -7.87
C LEU A 87 3.50 1.34 -8.10
N ASP A 88 3.45 2.25 -7.13
CA ASP A 88 2.75 3.52 -7.19
C ASP A 88 3.51 4.62 -6.43
N SER A 89 4.27 5.40 -7.20
CA SER A 89 5.06 6.52 -6.67
C SER A 89 4.23 7.68 -6.09
N THR A 90 2.90 7.64 -6.25
CA THR A 90 1.97 8.65 -5.74
C THR A 90 1.27 8.25 -4.44
N TYR A 91 1.59 7.06 -3.91
CA TYR A 91 1.00 6.53 -2.67
C TYR A 91 1.50 7.28 -1.42
N ALA A 92 0.93 8.46 -1.15
CA ALA A 92 1.38 9.38 -0.10
C ALA A 92 1.52 8.72 1.27
N GLN A 93 0.61 7.80 1.62
CA GLN A 93 0.61 7.10 2.89
C GLN A 93 1.85 6.21 3.09
N ALA A 94 2.44 5.66 2.02
CA ALA A 94 3.66 4.86 2.12
C ALA A 94 4.86 5.73 2.52
N TYR A 95 4.98 6.93 1.95
CA TYR A 95 5.98 7.91 2.37
C TYR A 95 5.74 8.38 3.81
N THR A 96 4.50 8.63 4.21
CA THR A 96 4.16 8.96 5.61
C THR A 96 4.60 7.84 6.56
N SER A 97 4.41 6.57 6.20
CA SER A 97 4.86 5.43 7.01
C SER A 97 6.38 5.31 7.07
N LEU A 98 7.09 5.49 5.96
CA LEU A 98 8.57 5.54 5.95
C LEU A 98 9.10 6.70 6.81
N GLY A 99 8.51 7.89 6.70
CA GLY A 99 8.86 9.04 7.54
C GLY A 99 8.72 8.74 9.02
N LYS A 100 7.65 8.04 9.43
CA LYS A 100 7.47 7.59 10.82
C LYS A 100 8.57 6.62 11.25
N ILE A 101 8.97 5.68 10.40
CA ILE A 101 10.07 4.75 10.70
C ILE A 101 11.40 5.49 10.84
N TYR A 102 11.75 6.37 9.91
CA TYR A 102 13.02 7.10 9.98
C TYR A 102 13.08 8.08 11.15
N ARG A 103 11.93 8.58 11.62
CA ARG A 103 11.83 9.29 12.89
C ARG A 103 12.26 8.42 14.08
N ILE A 104 11.83 7.15 14.11
CA ILE A 104 12.21 6.18 15.15
C ILE A 104 13.71 5.90 15.10
N PHE A 105 14.29 5.81 13.90
CA PHE A 105 15.73 5.61 13.71
C PHE A 105 16.56 6.88 13.92
N ASN A 106 15.93 8.02 14.20
CA ASN A 106 16.59 9.32 14.31
C ASN A 106 17.40 9.70 13.05
N ASP A 107 16.98 9.21 11.88
CA ASP A 107 17.54 9.55 10.58
C ASP A 107 16.77 10.77 10.05
N ARG A 108 17.30 11.97 10.36
CA ARG A 108 16.64 13.25 10.06
C ARG A 108 16.52 13.50 8.55
N ASP A 109 17.50 13.07 7.77
CA ASP A 109 17.53 13.33 6.34
C ASP A 109 16.42 12.54 5.64
N LYS A 110 16.34 11.23 5.92
CA LYS A 110 15.26 10.39 5.37
C LYS A 110 13.89 10.72 5.95
N TRP A 111 13.83 11.13 7.21
CA TRP A 111 12.60 11.66 7.82
C TRP A 111 12.07 12.86 7.04
N CYS A 112 12.92 13.86 6.77
CA CYS A 112 12.56 15.04 6.00
C CYS A 112 12.14 14.66 4.58
N GLU A 113 12.94 13.87 3.88
CA GLU A 113 12.69 13.44 2.49
C GLU A 113 11.29 12.83 2.35
N ASN A 114 10.96 11.85 3.20
CA ASN A 114 9.71 11.10 3.10
C ASN A 114 8.50 11.96 3.47
N PHE A 115 8.56 12.72 4.57
CA PHE A 115 7.43 13.57 4.94
C PHE A 115 7.18 14.70 3.94
N VAL A 116 8.24 15.29 3.38
CA VAL A 116 8.13 16.30 2.31
C VAL A 116 7.45 15.69 1.09
N LYS A 117 7.86 14.49 0.68
CA LYS A 117 7.24 13.81 -0.45
C LYS A 117 5.76 13.50 -0.20
N ALA A 118 5.41 13.02 0.99
CA ALA A 118 4.01 12.79 1.37
C ALA A 118 3.17 14.08 1.31
N TYR A 119 3.71 15.20 1.82
CA TYR A 119 3.04 16.50 1.77
C TYR A 119 2.82 17.00 0.34
N GLN A 120 3.82 16.88 -0.53
CA GLN A 120 3.73 17.23 -1.95
C GLN A 120 2.67 16.39 -2.69
N LEU A 121 2.46 15.15 -2.27
CA LEU A 121 1.42 14.25 -2.80
C LEU A 121 0.03 14.50 -2.18
N GLY A 122 -0.10 15.47 -1.27
CA GLY A 122 -1.36 15.93 -0.73
C GLY A 122 -1.68 15.43 0.69
N ASP A 123 -0.80 14.69 1.36
CA ASP A 123 -0.97 14.36 2.77
C ASP A 123 -0.71 15.60 3.65
N LYS A 124 -1.75 16.35 3.94
CA LYS A 124 -1.65 17.56 4.79
C LYS A 124 -1.49 17.23 6.26
N THR A 125 -1.69 15.98 6.68
CA THR A 125 -1.58 15.58 8.10
C THR A 125 -0.15 15.68 8.61
N VAL A 126 0.84 15.64 7.71
CA VAL A 126 2.26 15.71 8.03
C VAL A 126 2.85 17.13 8.01
N TYR A 127 2.00 18.16 7.92
CA TYR A 127 2.45 19.57 7.87
C TYR A 127 3.41 19.93 9.03
N ASN A 128 3.08 19.47 10.24
CA ASN A 128 3.91 19.75 11.43
C ASN A 128 5.27 19.04 11.38
N ASP A 129 5.35 17.89 10.71
CA ASP A 129 6.60 17.19 10.48
C ASP A 129 7.45 17.94 9.44
N VAL A 130 6.87 18.45 8.34
CA VAL A 130 7.65 19.06 7.25
C VAL A 130 8.09 20.51 7.48
N ARG A 131 7.47 21.27 8.39
CA ARG A 131 7.73 22.72 8.54
C ARG A 131 9.19 23.10 8.80
N HIS A 132 9.99 22.18 9.37
CA HIS A 132 11.42 22.39 9.61
C HIS A 132 12.32 21.86 8.49
N CYS A 133 11.76 21.08 7.56
CA CYS A 133 12.45 20.53 6.39
C CYS A 133 12.29 21.44 5.17
N LEU A 134 11.20 22.20 5.10
CA LEU A 134 10.90 23.14 4.03
C LEU A 134 10.79 24.56 4.61
N PRO A 135 11.89 25.33 4.66
CA PRO A 135 11.80 26.73 5.05
C PRO A 135 10.97 27.50 4.01
N GLY A 136 9.79 28.00 4.41
CA GLY A 136 8.95 28.87 3.57
C GLY A 136 7.55 28.38 3.25
N ILE A 137 7.09 27.26 3.84
CA ILE A 137 5.67 26.87 3.92
C ILE A 137 5.11 27.07 5.32
#